data_AF-A0AA42P8T3-F1
#
_entry.id   AF-A0AA42P8T3-F1
#
_cell.length_a   1.000
_cell.length_b   1.000
_cell.length_c   1.000
_cell.angle_alpha   90.00
_cell.angle_beta   90.00
_cell.angle_gamma   90.00
#
_symmetry.space_group_name_H-M   'P 1'
#
loop_
_entity.id
_entity.type
_entity.pdbx_description
1 polymer ?
#
loop_
_entity_poly.entity_id
_entity_poly.type
_entity_poly.pdbx_seq_one_letter_code
_entity_poly.pdbx_strand_id
1 'polypeptide(L)' 'MSEPVDPSRCPLCGQPNQCAECDPAADQPCWCFTATIPQDTLDGIPAALRNRACICPRCARRETAAKS' A
#
# COMPACT_ATOMS: atom_id res chain seq x y z
N MET A 1 -16.70 10.07 -14.04
CA MET A 1 -17.12 9.71 -12.67
C MET A 1 -15.87 9.18 -11.99
N SER A 2 -15.24 9.95 -11.10
CA SER A 2 -14.01 9.50 -10.43
C SER A 2 -14.40 8.45 -9.40
N GLU A 3 -13.94 7.22 -9.57
CA GLU A 3 -14.12 6.16 -8.57
C GLU A 3 -13.51 6.66 -7.24
N PRO A 4 -14.25 6.59 -6.12
CA PRO A 4 -13.71 6.97 -4.84
C PRO A 4 -12.50 6.08 -4.53
N VAL A 5 -11.36 6.71 -4.24
CA VAL A 5 -10.15 6.01 -3.82
C VAL A 5 -10.49 5.22 -2.56
N ASP A 6 -10.40 3.90 -2.64
CA ASP A 6 -10.57 3.03 -1.49
C ASP A 6 -9.25 3.02 -0.68
N PRO A 7 -9.20 3.66 0.50
CA PRO A 7 -7.98 3.77 1.29
C PRO A 7 -7.54 2.42 1.87
N SER A 8 -8.40 1.39 1.85
CA SER A 8 -8.08 0.04 2.33
C SER A 8 -7.43 -0.85 1.26
N ARG A 9 -7.35 -0.37 0.01
CA ARG A 9 -6.79 -1.11 -1.13
C ARG A 9 -5.46 -0.54 -1.59
N CYS A 10 -4.56 -1.44 -1.97
CA CYS A 10 -3.25 -1.09 -2.52
C CYS A 10 -3.43 -0.43 -3.90
N PRO A 11 -2.91 0.79 -4.10
CA PRO A 11 -3.03 1.50 -5.37
C PRO A 11 -2.22 0.85 -6.51
N LEU A 12 -1.31 -0.08 -6.19
CA LEU A 12 -0.45 -0.75 -7.16
C LEU A 12 -1.05 -2.07 -7.67
N CYS A 13 -1.87 -2.76 -6.87
CA CYS A 13 -2.37 -4.10 -7.21
C CYS A 13 -3.85 -4.36 -6.87
N GLY A 14 -4.55 -3.40 -6.25
CA GLY A 14 -5.97 -3.48 -5.91
C GLY A 14 -6.33 -4.42 -4.75
N GLN A 15 -5.34 -5.15 -4.20
CA GLN A 15 -5.51 -6.05 -3.05
C GLN A 15 -5.57 -5.26 -1.72
N PRO A 16 -6.09 -5.85 -0.63
CA PRO A 16 -6.05 -5.22 0.69
C PRO A 16 -4.63 -4.76 1.06
N ASN A 17 -4.50 -3.52 1.54
CA ASN A 17 -3.21 -2.95 1.91
C ASN A 17 -2.72 -3.40 3.29
N GLN A 18 -3.60 -4.01 4.09
CA GLN A 18 -3.32 -4.43 5.46
C GLN A 18 -2.84 -3.29 6.35
N CYS A 19 -3.23 -2.04 6.04
CA CYS A 19 -2.82 -0.88 6.80
C CYS A 19 -3.64 -0.77 8.08
N ALA A 20 -2.99 -0.89 9.23
CA ALA A 20 -3.64 -0.71 10.53
C ALA A 20 -4.15 0.74 10.71
N GLU A 21 -3.48 1.74 10.12
CA GLU A 21 -3.92 3.14 10.18
C GLU A 21 -5.26 3.38 9.46
N CYS A 22 -5.65 2.49 8.54
CA CYS A 22 -6.93 2.55 7.85
C CYS A 22 -8.01 1.70 8.51
N ASP A 23 -7.67 0.95 9.56
CA ASP A 23 -8.57 0.05 10.28
C ASP A 23 -8.79 0.60 11.71
N PRO A 24 -9.98 1.15 12.02
CA PRO A 24 -10.27 1.68 13.36
C PRO A 24 -10.30 0.60 14.45
N ALA A 25 -10.34 -0.70 14.08
CA ALA A 25 -10.27 -1.81 15.03
C ALA A 25 -8.83 -2.30 15.30
N ALA A 26 -7.83 -1.75 14.62
CA ALA A 26 -6.45 -2.18 14.80
C ALA A 26 -5.86 -1.64 16.11
N ASP A 27 -5.41 -2.55 16.98
CA ASP A 27 -4.78 -2.23 18.27
C ASP A 27 -3.24 -2.23 18.19
N GLN A 28 -2.69 -2.55 17.02
CA GLN A 28 -1.26 -2.71 16.78
C GLN A 28 -0.74 -1.71 15.75
N PRO A 29 0.52 -1.24 15.87
CA PRO A 29 1.10 -0.34 14.88
C PRO A 29 1.12 -0.99 13.50
N CYS A 30 0.93 -0.18 12.46
CA CYS A 30 0.93 -0.68 11.10
C CYS A 30 2.28 -1.33 10.74
N TRP A 31 2.22 -2.45 10.02
CA TRP A 31 3.41 -3.15 9.52
C TRP A 31 4.34 -2.23 8.70
N CYS A 32 3.81 -1.18 8.08
CA CYS A 32 4.60 -0.27 7.24
C CYS A 32 5.62 0.54 8.06
N PHE A 33 5.42 0.73 9.36
CA PHE A 33 6.34 1.47 10.23
C PHE A 33 7.63 0.71 10.53
N THR A 34 7.60 -0.61 10.45
CA THR A 34 8.78 -1.47 10.67
C THR A 34 9.33 -2.05 9.37
N ALA A 35 8.60 -1.92 8.26
CA ALA A 35 9.02 -2.42 6.97
C ALA A 35 9.94 -1.42 6.23
N THR A 36 11.03 -1.93 5.66
CA THR A 36 11.82 -1.18 4.69
C THR A 36 11.11 -1.18 3.34
N ILE A 37 10.55 -0.03 2.96
CA ILE A 37 9.85 0.15 1.68
C ILE A 37 10.82 0.81 0.68
N PRO A 38 11.12 0.18 -0.46
CA PRO A 38 11.96 0.78 -1.50
C PRO A 38 11.35 2.06 -2.05
N GLN A 39 12.17 3.09 -2.24
CA GLN A 39 11.74 4.37 -2.79
C GLN A 39 11.07 4.24 -4.16
N ASP A 40 11.60 3.43 -5.09
CA ASP A 40 10.96 3.33 -6.41
C ASP A 40 9.59 2.62 -6.37
N THR A 41 9.26 1.89 -5.30
CA THR A 41 7.88 1.39 -5.08
C THR A 41 6.95 2.56 -4.78
N LEU A 42 7.41 3.50 -3.96
CA LEU A 42 6.66 4.72 -3.62
C LEU A 42 6.54 5.67 -4.83
N ASP A 43 7.57 5.72 -5.68
CA ASP A 43 7.50 6.45 -6.96
C ASP A 43 6.53 5.83 -7.95
N GLY A 44 6.32 4.51 -7.90
CA GLY A 44 5.30 3.82 -8.69
C GLY A 44 3.86 4.17 -8.29
N ILE A 45 3.64 4.81 -7.14
CA ILE A 45 2.28 5.19 -6.69
C ILE A 45 1.78 6.37 -7.54
N PRO A 46 0.61 6.25 -8.20
CA PRO A 46 0.02 7.37 -8.94
C PRO A 46 -0.13 8.60 -8.05
N ALA A 47 0.23 9.78 -8.56
CA ALA A 47 0.21 11.03 -7.78
C ALA A 47 -1.16 11.32 -7.14
N ALA A 48 -2.26 10.95 -7.82
CA ALA A 48 -3.62 11.09 -7.30
C ALA A 48 -3.93 10.19 -6.09
N LEU A 49 -3.18 9.09 -5.91
CA LEU A 49 -3.36 8.09 -4.86
C LEU A 49 -2.29 8.21 -3.75
N ARG A 50 -1.23 8.99 -4.00
CA ARG A 50 -0.18 9.26 -3.01
C ARG A 50 -0.78 10.01 -1.81
N ASN A 51 -0.45 9.57 -0.59
CA ASN A 51 -1.05 10.05 0.67
C ASN A 51 -2.58 9.85 0.78
N ARG A 52 -3.19 9.03 -0.08
CA ARG A 52 -4.62 8.68 -0.02
C ARG A 52 -4.86 7.20 0.29
N ALA A 53 -3.99 6.32 -0.19
CA ALA A 53 -4.06 4.89 0.08
C ALA A 53 -2.66 4.32 0.33
N CYS A 54 -2.54 3.41 1.30
CA CYS A 54 -1.29 2.71 1.57
C CYS A 54 -1.09 1.55 0.60
N ILE A 55 0.18 1.24 0.28
CA ILE A 55 0.54 0.02 -0.46
C ILE A 55 0.40 -1.21 0.42
N CYS A 56 0.30 -2.41 -0.16
CA CYS A 56 0.30 -3.68 0.59
C CYS A 56 1.72 -4.21 0.87
N PRO A 57 1.90 -5.14 1.83
CA PRO A 57 3.21 -5.75 2.13
C PRO A 57 3.88 -6.38 0.91
N ARG A 58 3.08 -6.98 0.01
CA ARG A 58 3.56 -7.63 -1.21
C ARG A 58 4.21 -6.64 -2.17
N CYS A 59 3.54 -5.53 -2.41
CA CYS A 59 4.07 -4.46 -3.25
C CYS A 59 5.25 -3.75 -2.58
N ALA A 60 5.20 -3.54 -1.25
CA ALA A 60 6.31 -2.99 -0.48
C ALA A 60 7.58 -3.84 -0.58
N ARG A 61 7.46 -5.17 -0.60
CA ARG A 61 8.60 -6.10 -0.75
C ARG A 61 9.12 -6.21 -2.18
N ARG A 62 8.48 -5.54 -3.16
CA ARG A 62 8.71 -5.78 -4.60
C ARG A 62 8.64 -7.26 -4.94
N GLU A 63 7.67 -7.97 -4.37
CA GLU A 63 7.33 -9.32 -4.82
C GLU A 63 6.59 -9.18 -6.16
N THR A 64 7.33 -8.76 -7.19
CA THR A 64 7.00 -9.16 -8.55
C THR A 64 7.19 -10.67 -8.55
N ALA A 65 6.11 -11.41 -8.84
CA ALA A 65 6.34 -12.71 -9.43
C ALA A 65 7.28 -12.47 -10.62
N ALA A 66 8.44 -13.13 -10.62
CA ALA A 66 9.58 -12.99 -11.53
C ALA A 66 10.60 -11.90 -11.13
N LYS A 67 11.89 -12.23 -11.08
CA LYS A 67 12.59 -12.88 -12.21
C LYS A 67 13.54 -14.02 -11.78
N SER A 68 13.26 -15.22 -12.28
CA SER A 68 14.24 -16.31 -12.46
C SER A 68 15.17 -16.01 -13.63
#